data_AF-A0A7L1QJK3-F1
#
_entry.id   AF-A0A7L1QJK3-F1
#
_cell.length_a   1.000
_cell.length_b   1.000
_cell.length_c   1.000
_cell.angle_alpha   90.00
_cell.angle_beta   90.00
_cell.angle_gamma   90.00
#
_symmetry.space_group_name_H-M   'P 1'
#
loop_
_entity.id
_entity.type
_entity.pdbx_description
1 polymer ?
#
loop_
_entity_poly.entity_id
_entity_poly.type
_entity_poly.pdbx_seq_one_letter_code
_entity_poly.pdbx_strand_id
1 'polypeptide(L)'
;RCLLKMVKGNIIVPEDILNFCCNGLQGSTSPPRAREPGEREEAPGAMASPSPARNPTEVQMSQLVLPCHTNHRGELSTGQLLKWIDTAACLSAERHAGCPCVTASMDDIYFEHTISVGQVVNIKAKVNRAFNSSMEVGIQVSYEDLCSGKHCSICKAYATFVAQGPLGSKVRLKPLTPQTEEEKIEYSIAAERRRMRLVHKDTLKDLLTHSPQETELETRDGSGAVPAERTRVESVELVLPPHANHQGNTFGGQIMAWMENVATIAASRLCHAHPTLRAIEMFHFRGPSQVGDRLVLKAIVNNAFKNSMEVGVSAEAYGQEMSVSRRHINSAFMTFVVLDQEGQPRTLPMVAPEPGDGERRYREASARKKIRLDRKYVVSCKHTEVPLSVPWDQSNKVYLSYNNVSALKMLVAKANWVLAREKEKVRMYTLEEDRFLSFRIEISVCIPAGRAFSLLSNLRRRHEWDSHYLSAELVQKVDDDDMIYHVVSRRLRHEDKPQDFVILASRRKPCSKGDPYVVAFRSVTLPTHPARAEYTRGETLCSGFCIWPESEEMSKVAYYNQAMPGYLNYVTTNVAGLSSDICSTFEACEKFLLKNKEDLISRLQD
;
A
#
# COMPACT_ATOMS: atom_id res chain seq x y z
N ARG A 1 -0.35 -8.43 40.33
CA ARG A 1 0.52 -8.61 41.52
C ARG A 1 0.59 -10.10 41.83
N CYS A 2 1.81 -10.63 41.89
CA CYS A 2 2.17 -12.04 42.04
C CYS A 2 1.63 -12.69 43.32
N LEU A 3 1.32 -14.00 43.26
CA LEU A 3 2.09 -15.06 43.92
C LEU A 3 1.47 -16.44 43.74
N LEU A 4 2.26 -17.37 43.18
CA LEU A 4 2.12 -18.81 43.41
C LEU A 4 2.34 -19.11 44.91
N LYS A 5 1.54 -20.01 45.47
CA LYS A 5 1.99 -20.94 46.53
C LYS A 5 1.11 -22.19 46.54
N MET A 6 1.70 -23.32 46.19
CA MET A 6 1.17 -24.64 46.52
C MET A 6 1.15 -24.82 48.04
N VAL A 7 0.05 -25.35 48.58
CA VAL A 7 0.02 -26.02 49.88
C VAL A 7 -0.70 -27.36 49.70
N LYS A 8 0.00 -28.45 49.99
CA LYS A 8 -0.55 -29.78 50.25
C LYS A 8 -1.37 -29.72 51.54
N GLY A 9 -2.62 -30.19 51.51
CA GLY A 9 -3.43 -30.39 52.72
C GLY A 9 -4.89 -30.65 52.37
N ASN A 10 -5.42 -31.76 52.88
CA ASN A 10 -6.80 -32.25 52.69
C ASN A 10 -7.85 -31.14 52.80
N ILE A 11 -8.63 -30.93 51.72
CA ILE A 11 -9.92 -30.26 51.79
C ILE A 11 -10.98 -31.32 51.54
N ILE A 12 -11.71 -31.67 52.59
CA ILE A 12 -12.93 -32.45 52.52
C ILE A 12 -14.01 -31.51 51.99
N VAL A 13 -14.60 -31.84 50.83
CA VAL A 13 -15.71 -31.09 50.25
C VAL A 13 -17.02 -31.67 50.82
N PRO A 14 -17.94 -30.87 51.38
CA PRO A 14 -19.25 -31.34 51.85
C PRO A 14 -20.12 -31.86 50.69
N GLU A 15 -20.88 -32.93 50.90
CA GLU A 15 -21.73 -33.63 49.91
C GLU A 15 -22.80 -32.75 49.22
N ASP A 16 -23.07 -31.55 49.74
CA ASP A 16 -24.10 -30.67 49.20
C ASP A 16 -23.71 -29.96 47.88
N ILE A 17 -22.43 -29.96 47.50
CA ILE A 17 -21.95 -29.34 46.24
C ILE A 17 -21.96 -30.34 45.06
N LEU A 18 -22.00 -31.65 45.32
CA LEU A 18 -22.09 -32.69 44.28
C LEU A 18 -23.52 -32.87 43.74
N ASN A 19 -24.56 -32.51 44.51
CA ASN A 19 -25.96 -32.67 44.09
C ASN A 19 -26.50 -31.57 43.16
N PHE A 20 -25.74 -30.51 42.89
CA PHE A 20 -26.17 -29.45 41.96
C PHE A 20 -25.83 -29.75 40.48
N CYS A 21 -24.96 -30.73 40.20
CA CYS A 21 -24.51 -31.06 38.85
C CYS A 21 -25.25 -32.21 38.15
N CYS A 22 -26.28 -32.82 38.77
CA CYS A 22 -26.93 -34.01 38.21
C CYS A 22 -28.44 -33.92 37.88
N ASN A 23 -29.14 -32.81 38.14
CA ASN A 23 -30.60 -32.73 37.93
C ASN A 23 -31.04 -31.63 36.95
N GLY A 24 -30.71 -31.81 35.66
CA GLY A 24 -31.20 -30.94 34.57
C GLY A 24 -31.64 -31.68 33.30
N LEU A 25 -31.84 -33.00 33.36
CA LEU A 25 -32.33 -33.82 32.25
C LEU A 25 -33.41 -34.78 32.74
N GLN A 26 -34.64 -34.29 32.85
CA GLN A 26 -35.84 -35.14 32.86
C GLN A 26 -36.90 -34.53 31.94
N GLY A 27 -36.92 -35.03 30.70
CA GLY A 27 -38.01 -34.82 29.76
C GLY A 27 -39.19 -35.74 30.12
N SER A 28 -40.38 -35.15 30.19
CA SER A 28 -41.65 -35.82 30.41
C SER A 28 -42.04 -36.70 29.23
N THR A 29 -42.35 -37.96 29.50
CA THR A 29 -42.86 -38.97 28.57
C THR A 29 -44.40 -38.95 28.51
N SER A 30 -44.97 -38.93 27.31
CA SER A 30 -46.36 -39.33 27.04
C SER A 30 -46.49 -39.92 25.62
N PRO A 31 -47.39 -40.90 25.38
CA PRO A 31 -47.22 -41.97 24.38
C PRO A 31 -47.74 -41.60 22.97
N PRO A 32 -47.46 -42.41 21.92
CA PRO A 32 -47.84 -42.08 20.55
C PRO A 32 -49.28 -42.56 20.24
N ARG A 33 -50.05 -41.74 19.51
CA ARG A 33 -51.29 -42.14 18.83
C ARG A 33 -51.14 -41.92 17.32
N ALA A 34 -51.56 -42.92 16.55
CA ALA A 34 -51.42 -42.96 15.09
C ALA A 34 -52.63 -42.36 14.35
N ARG A 35 -52.30 -41.59 13.28
CA ARG A 35 -52.97 -41.29 11.99
C ARG A 35 -54.46 -40.91 11.92
N GLU A 36 -54.73 -39.77 11.26
CA GLU A 36 -55.33 -39.71 9.90
C GLU A 36 -55.17 -38.31 9.26
N PRO A 37 -55.24 -38.17 7.91
CA PRO A 37 -54.91 -36.94 7.18
C PRO A 37 -56.16 -36.07 6.95
N GLY A 38 -56.05 -34.77 7.19
CA GLY A 38 -57.11 -33.80 6.92
C GLY A 38 -56.52 -32.48 6.44
N GLU A 39 -56.82 -32.13 5.19
CA GLU A 39 -56.51 -30.87 4.54
C GLU A 39 -57.04 -29.68 5.36
N ARG A 40 -56.18 -28.71 5.66
CA ARG A 40 -56.59 -27.35 6.03
C ARG A 40 -55.68 -26.35 5.31
N GLU A 41 -56.28 -25.63 4.39
CA GLU A 41 -55.76 -24.38 3.84
C GLU A 41 -55.52 -23.38 4.99
N GLU A 42 -54.28 -22.89 5.11
CA GLU A 42 -53.99 -21.68 5.90
C GLU A 42 -53.77 -20.50 4.93
N ALA A 43 -54.60 -19.47 5.11
CA ALA A 43 -54.48 -18.16 4.48
C ALA A 43 -53.22 -17.40 4.97
N PRO A 44 -52.69 -16.44 4.20
CA PRO A 44 -51.36 -15.89 4.41
C PRO A 44 -51.32 -14.91 5.59
N GLY A 45 -50.65 -15.31 6.66
CA GLY A 45 -50.37 -14.47 7.82
C GLY A 45 -49.12 -13.60 7.64
N ALA A 46 -49.33 -12.28 7.72
CA ALA A 46 -48.41 -11.21 8.10
C ALA A 46 -46.98 -11.21 7.50
N MET A 47 -46.77 -10.26 6.58
CA MET A 47 -45.45 -9.84 6.11
C MET A 47 -44.51 -9.50 7.29
N ALA A 48 -43.57 -10.38 7.57
CA ALA A 48 -42.31 -9.98 8.19
C ALA A 48 -41.61 -9.03 7.21
N SER A 49 -41.25 -7.84 7.68
CA SER A 49 -40.35 -6.93 6.96
C SER A 49 -39.13 -7.73 6.47
N PRO A 50 -38.75 -7.67 5.19
CA PRO A 50 -37.61 -8.42 4.71
C PRO A 50 -36.37 -7.94 5.46
N SER A 51 -35.77 -8.81 6.26
CA SER A 51 -34.39 -8.63 6.71
C SER A 51 -33.55 -8.28 5.48
N PRO A 52 -32.61 -7.31 5.54
CA PRO A 52 -31.78 -6.99 4.40
C PRO A 52 -31.16 -8.29 3.89
N ALA A 53 -31.46 -8.63 2.63
CA ALA A 53 -31.13 -9.94 2.06
C ALA A 53 -29.61 -10.14 2.16
N ARG A 54 -29.18 -10.94 3.13
CA ARG A 54 -27.77 -11.28 3.29
C ARG A 54 -27.33 -12.07 2.06
N ASN A 55 -26.17 -11.73 1.53
CA ASN A 55 -25.62 -12.46 0.40
C ASN A 55 -25.50 -13.95 0.79
N PRO A 56 -26.07 -14.89 0.02
CA PRO A 56 -26.11 -16.30 0.41
C PRO A 56 -24.71 -16.92 0.53
N THR A 57 -23.70 -16.30 -0.08
CA THR A 57 -22.30 -16.74 -0.01
C THR A 57 -21.54 -16.16 1.18
N GLU A 58 -22.13 -15.24 1.95
CA GLU A 58 -21.47 -14.55 3.06
C GLU A 58 -21.15 -15.50 4.21
N VAL A 59 -19.87 -15.58 4.57
CA VAL A 59 -19.34 -16.29 5.72
C VAL A 59 -18.79 -15.26 6.70
N GLN A 60 -19.22 -15.37 7.96
CA GLN A 60 -18.66 -14.60 9.07
C GLN A 60 -17.94 -15.54 10.02
N MET A 61 -16.70 -15.19 10.36
CA MET A 61 -15.86 -15.88 11.33
C MET A 61 -15.42 -14.89 12.40
N SER A 62 -15.62 -15.23 13.66
CA SER A 62 -15.15 -14.44 14.80
C SER A 62 -14.21 -15.30 15.64
N GLN A 63 -13.02 -14.76 15.96
CA GLN A 63 -11.99 -15.47 16.70
C GLN A 63 -11.44 -14.59 17.82
N LEU A 64 -11.44 -15.09 19.05
CA LEU A 64 -10.75 -14.45 20.16
C LEU A 64 -9.23 -14.65 20.00
N VAL A 65 -8.46 -13.57 20.11
CA VAL A 65 -6.99 -13.66 20.07
C VAL A 65 -6.47 -14.20 21.39
N LEU A 66 -6.05 -15.46 21.37
CA LEU A 66 -5.45 -16.16 22.49
C LEU A 66 -3.92 -16.00 22.48
N PRO A 67 -3.22 -16.19 23.62
CA PRO A 67 -1.76 -16.11 23.68
C PRO A 67 -1.03 -17.02 22.66
N CYS A 68 -1.57 -18.21 22.37
CA CYS A 68 -1.00 -19.12 21.38
C CYS A 68 -1.10 -18.62 19.92
N HIS A 69 -1.93 -17.60 19.67
CA HIS A 69 -2.06 -16.95 18.36
C HIS A 69 -1.09 -15.78 18.19
N THR A 70 -0.39 -15.39 19.26
CA THR A 70 0.40 -14.16 19.30
C THR A 70 1.90 -14.37 19.24
N ASN A 71 2.59 -13.35 18.79
CA ASN A 71 4.03 -13.24 18.87
C ASN A 71 4.49 -12.92 20.32
N HIS A 72 5.80 -12.82 20.53
CA HIS A 72 6.38 -12.54 21.85
C HIS A 72 6.00 -11.18 22.45
N ARG A 73 5.40 -10.27 21.67
CA ARG A 73 4.88 -8.97 22.14
C ARG A 73 3.39 -9.02 22.49
N GLY A 74 2.73 -10.16 22.35
CA GLY A 74 1.29 -10.28 22.55
C GLY A 74 0.46 -9.70 21.41
N GLU A 75 1.05 -9.53 20.22
CA GLU A 75 0.31 -9.15 19.01
C GLU A 75 0.02 -10.40 18.18
N LEU A 76 -1.15 -10.46 17.53
CA LEU A 76 -1.55 -11.54 16.63
C LEU A 76 -0.51 -11.76 15.54
N SER A 77 -0.05 -13.01 15.39
CA SER A 77 0.81 -13.40 14.27
C SER A 77 0.06 -13.17 12.96
N THR A 78 0.69 -12.45 12.03
CA THR A 78 0.07 -12.19 10.71
C THR A 78 -0.14 -13.48 9.94
N GLY A 79 0.77 -14.46 10.07
CA GLY A 79 0.58 -15.79 9.50
C GLY A 79 -0.71 -16.46 10.00
N GLN A 80 -1.02 -16.37 11.30
CA GLN A 80 -2.27 -16.90 11.84
C GLN A 80 -3.50 -16.15 11.29
N LEU A 81 -3.41 -14.84 11.14
CA LEU A 81 -4.48 -14.05 10.52
C LEU A 81 -4.71 -14.46 9.06
N LEU A 82 -3.66 -14.65 8.27
CA LEU A 82 -3.74 -15.10 6.87
C LEU A 82 -4.38 -16.48 6.75
N LYS A 83 -4.11 -17.38 7.70
CA LYS A 83 -4.76 -18.69 7.78
C LYS A 83 -6.27 -18.56 8.00
N TRP A 84 -6.71 -17.70 8.92
CA TRP A 84 -8.14 -17.45 9.14
C TRP A 84 -8.82 -16.76 7.95
N ILE A 85 -8.14 -15.79 7.32
CA ILE A 85 -8.62 -15.11 6.10
C ILE A 85 -8.90 -16.13 5.00
N ASP A 86 -7.92 -17.00 4.69
CA ASP A 86 -8.07 -18.02 3.64
C ASP A 86 -9.15 -19.03 3.99
N THR A 87 -9.25 -19.45 5.25
CA THR A 87 -10.29 -20.39 5.70
C THR A 87 -11.69 -19.81 5.51
N ALA A 88 -11.94 -18.57 5.95
CA ALA A 88 -13.22 -17.91 5.78
C ALA A 88 -13.56 -17.71 4.29
N ALA A 89 -12.57 -17.32 3.49
CA ALA A 89 -12.75 -17.11 2.06
C ALA A 89 -13.01 -18.42 1.29
N CYS A 90 -12.31 -19.50 1.66
CA CYS A 90 -12.50 -20.83 1.09
C CYS A 90 -13.92 -21.34 1.38
N LEU A 91 -14.40 -21.22 2.62
CA LEU A 91 -15.77 -21.60 2.99
C LEU A 91 -16.82 -20.82 2.19
N SER A 92 -16.59 -19.52 1.94
CA SER A 92 -17.48 -18.70 1.10
C SER A 92 -17.50 -19.19 -0.35
N ALA A 93 -16.33 -19.52 -0.90
CA ALA A 93 -16.20 -20.07 -2.24
C ALA A 93 -16.86 -21.45 -2.38
N GLU A 94 -16.63 -22.35 -1.43
CA GLU A 94 -17.23 -23.70 -1.41
C GLU A 94 -18.76 -23.63 -1.26
N ARG A 95 -19.28 -22.70 -0.46
CA ARG A 95 -20.73 -22.48 -0.34
C ARG A 95 -21.37 -22.09 -1.67
N HIS A 96 -20.67 -21.30 -2.49
CA HIS A 96 -21.14 -20.93 -3.82
C HIS A 96 -20.96 -22.05 -4.86
N ALA A 97 -19.82 -22.72 -4.83
CA ALA A 97 -19.47 -23.76 -5.80
C ALA A 97 -20.21 -25.09 -5.57
N GLY A 98 -20.58 -25.39 -4.33
CA GLY A 98 -21.10 -26.70 -3.92
C GLY A 98 -20.06 -27.83 -4.01
N CYS A 99 -18.79 -27.49 -4.15
CA CYS A 99 -17.68 -28.43 -4.25
C CYS A 99 -16.38 -27.80 -3.71
N PRO A 100 -15.35 -28.62 -3.42
CA PRO A 100 -14.12 -28.14 -2.83
C PRO A 100 -13.40 -27.12 -3.71
N CYS A 101 -12.86 -26.09 -3.06
CA CYS A 101 -12.19 -24.99 -3.73
C CYS A 101 -10.75 -24.89 -3.24
N VAL A 102 -9.86 -24.44 -4.13
CA VAL A 102 -8.46 -24.16 -3.81
C VAL A 102 -8.10 -22.71 -4.10
N THR A 103 -7.23 -22.15 -3.29
CA THR A 103 -6.72 -20.78 -3.44
C THR A 103 -5.79 -20.71 -4.64
N ALA A 104 -6.13 -19.90 -5.64
CA ALA A 104 -5.35 -19.73 -6.86
C ALA A 104 -4.47 -18.48 -6.83
N SER A 105 -4.97 -17.39 -6.23
CA SER A 105 -4.20 -16.16 -6.06
C SER A 105 -4.76 -15.30 -4.94
N MET A 106 -3.91 -14.41 -4.44
CA MET A 106 -4.27 -13.39 -3.47
C MET A 106 -3.84 -12.02 -4.02
N ASP A 107 -4.71 -11.02 -3.89
CA ASP A 107 -4.41 -9.63 -4.25
C ASP A 107 -3.55 -8.95 -3.19
N ASP A 108 -3.13 -7.71 -3.47
CA ASP A 108 -2.39 -6.89 -2.52
C ASP A 108 -3.17 -6.77 -1.20
N ILE A 109 -2.54 -7.10 -0.08
CA ILE A 109 -3.11 -6.94 1.27
C ILE A 109 -2.33 -5.87 2.00
N TYR A 110 -3.03 -4.91 2.61
CA TYR A 110 -2.43 -3.86 3.43
C TYR A 110 -2.95 -3.98 4.86
N PHE A 111 -2.05 -3.99 5.84
CA PHE A 111 -2.37 -4.08 7.27
C PHE A 111 -2.19 -2.71 7.94
N GLU A 112 -3.32 -2.11 8.33
CA GLU A 112 -3.35 -0.77 8.94
C GLU A 112 -2.94 -0.81 10.41
N HIS A 113 -3.48 -1.79 11.15
CA HIS A 113 -3.29 -1.91 12.60
C HIS A 113 -2.89 -3.34 13.01
N THR A 114 -2.22 -3.45 14.15
CA THR A 114 -1.96 -4.73 14.82
C THR A 114 -3.10 -5.08 15.78
N ILE A 115 -3.33 -6.37 16.00
CA ILE A 115 -4.37 -6.88 16.92
C ILE A 115 -3.66 -7.49 18.12
N SER A 116 -4.12 -7.20 19.33
CA SER A 116 -3.51 -7.67 20.59
C SER A 116 -4.27 -8.86 21.20
N VAL A 117 -3.61 -9.62 22.09
CA VAL A 117 -4.26 -10.65 22.92
C VAL A 117 -5.51 -10.09 23.59
N GLY A 118 -6.60 -10.86 23.58
CA GLY A 118 -7.86 -10.52 24.22
C GLY A 118 -8.84 -9.74 23.33
N GLN A 119 -8.39 -9.21 22.19
CA GLN A 119 -9.28 -8.64 21.18
C GLN A 119 -9.93 -9.73 20.33
N VAL A 120 -11.08 -9.42 19.72
CA VAL A 120 -11.82 -10.33 18.84
C VAL A 120 -11.61 -9.91 17.40
N VAL A 121 -11.13 -10.84 16.56
CA VAL A 121 -11.04 -10.65 15.12
C VAL A 121 -12.36 -11.05 14.48
N ASN A 122 -12.91 -10.17 13.65
CA ASN A 122 -14.11 -10.40 12.86
C ASN A 122 -13.74 -10.41 11.37
N ILE A 123 -13.94 -11.55 10.72
CA ILE A 123 -13.65 -11.75 9.29
C ILE A 123 -14.98 -12.00 8.58
N LYS A 124 -15.29 -11.16 7.60
CA LYS A 124 -16.43 -11.34 6.69
C LYS A 124 -15.90 -11.63 5.30
N ALA A 125 -16.36 -12.71 4.69
CA ALA A 125 -15.99 -13.11 3.34
C ALA A 125 -17.24 -13.38 2.51
N LYS A 126 -17.30 -12.85 1.28
CA LYS A 126 -18.39 -13.11 0.34
C LYS A 126 -17.88 -13.22 -1.09
N VAL A 127 -18.54 -14.00 -1.93
CA VAL A 127 -18.22 -14.06 -3.36
C VAL A 127 -18.71 -12.77 -4.02
N ASN A 128 -17.79 -12.00 -4.61
CA ASN A 128 -18.13 -10.79 -5.35
C ASN A 128 -18.55 -11.13 -6.79
N ARG A 129 -17.89 -12.11 -7.39
CA ARG A 129 -18.14 -12.53 -8.76
C ARG A 129 -17.66 -13.95 -9.04
N ALA A 130 -18.54 -14.76 -9.63
CA ALA A 130 -18.18 -16.03 -10.24
C ALA A 130 -17.94 -15.86 -11.74
N PHE A 131 -16.87 -16.48 -12.24
CA PHE A 131 -16.53 -16.53 -13.65
C PHE A 131 -16.84 -17.92 -14.20
N ASN A 132 -15.99 -18.48 -15.07
CA ASN A 132 -16.20 -19.81 -15.62
C ASN A 132 -15.87 -20.91 -14.59
N SER A 133 -14.60 -21.05 -14.21
CA SER A 133 -14.14 -22.03 -13.21
C SER A 133 -13.52 -21.39 -11.97
N SER A 134 -13.44 -20.06 -11.94
CA SER A 134 -12.86 -19.29 -10.85
C SER A 134 -13.86 -18.27 -10.32
N MET A 135 -13.66 -17.84 -9.09
CA MET A 135 -14.46 -16.79 -8.47
C MET A 135 -13.57 -15.86 -7.65
N GLU A 136 -13.97 -14.60 -7.55
CA GLU A 136 -13.37 -13.63 -6.63
C GLU A 136 -14.18 -13.59 -5.34
N VAL A 137 -13.47 -13.71 -4.22
CA VAL A 137 -14.01 -13.57 -2.86
C VAL A 137 -13.46 -12.27 -2.26
N GLY A 138 -14.35 -11.37 -1.86
CA GLY A 138 -14.00 -10.18 -1.09
C GLY A 138 -13.97 -10.51 0.39
N ILE A 139 -12.92 -10.06 1.08
CA ILE A 139 -12.70 -10.27 2.51
C ILE A 139 -12.55 -8.92 3.20
N GLN A 140 -13.25 -8.75 4.31
CA GLN A 140 -13.09 -7.63 5.22
C GLN A 140 -12.72 -8.15 6.61
N VAL A 141 -11.64 -7.62 7.16
CA VAL A 141 -11.16 -7.95 8.51
C VAL A 141 -11.30 -6.71 9.37
N SER A 142 -11.95 -6.86 10.52
CA SER A 142 -11.97 -5.88 11.59
C SER A 142 -11.61 -6.53 12.93
N TYR A 143 -11.27 -5.71 13.92
CA TYR A 143 -11.21 -6.17 15.30
C TYR A 143 -12.16 -5.38 16.18
N GLU A 144 -12.52 -6.02 17.28
CA GLU A 144 -13.33 -5.48 18.34
C GLU A 144 -12.59 -5.67 19.67
N ASP A 145 -12.46 -4.59 20.42
CA ASP A 145 -12.01 -4.64 21.81
C ASP A 145 -13.23 -4.63 22.73
N LEU A 146 -13.50 -5.79 23.35
CA LEU A 146 -14.67 -6.01 24.20
C LEU A 146 -14.66 -5.14 25.47
N CYS A 147 -13.49 -4.68 25.92
CA CYS A 147 -13.37 -3.85 27.12
C CYS A 147 -13.68 -2.38 26.83
N SER A 148 -13.23 -1.87 25.68
CA SER A 148 -13.42 -0.46 25.30
C SER A 148 -14.61 -0.24 24.36
N GLY A 149 -15.18 -1.30 23.79
CA GLY A 149 -16.21 -1.23 22.74
C GLY A 149 -15.66 -0.70 21.40
N LYS A 150 -14.35 -0.53 21.26
CA LYS A 150 -13.73 0.02 20.06
C LYS A 150 -13.75 -1.01 18.94
N HIS A 151 -14.19 -0.58 17.76
CA HIS A 151 -14.18 -1.37 16.54
C HIS A 151 -13.37 -0.67 15.45
N CYS A 152 -12.43 -1.37 14.81
CA CYS A 152 -11.61 -0.81 13.74
C CYS A 152 -11.40 -1.81 12.61
N SER A 153 -11.35 -1.30 11.37
CA SER A 153 -10.94 -2.07 10.19
C SER A 153 -9.44 -2.37 10.26
N ILE A 154 -9.03 -3.57 9.86
CA ILE A 154 -7.63 -3.99 9.82
C ILE A 154 -7.12 -4.05 8.39
N CYS A 155 -7.85 -4.75 7.53
CA CYS A 155 -7.52 -4.88 6.13
C CYS A 155 -8.76 -5.28 5.31
N LYS A 156 -8.69 -4.96 4.01
CA LYS A 156 -9.55 -5.54 2.99
C LYS A 156 -8.67 -6.36 2.07
N ALA A 157 -9.15 -7.52 1.66
CA ALA A 157 -8.40 -8.43 0.82
C ALA A 157 -9.29 -9.07 -0.24
N TYR A 158 -8.71 -9.47 -1.37
CA TYR A 158 -9.43 -10.16 -2.43
C TYR A 158 -8.67 -11.42 -2.81
N ALA A 159 -9.37 -12.54 -2.81
CA ALA A 159 -8.81 -13.85 -3.12
C ALA A 159 -9.50 -14.43 -4.36
N THR A 160 -8.73 -15.13 -5.20
CA THR A 160 -9.31 -15.91 -6.31
C THR A 160 -9.27 -17.38 -5.95
N PHE A 161 -10.44 -18.01 -5.95
CA PHE A 161 -10.60 -19.44 -5.75
C PHE A 161 -10.96 -20.14 -7.05
N VAL A 162 -10.52 -21.39 -7.19
CA VAL A 162 -10.87 -22.26 -8.33
C VAL A 162 -11.57 -23.49 -7.77
N ALA A 163 -12.74 -23.79 -8.32
CA ALA A 163 -13.51 -24.98 -7.95
C ALA A 163 -12.89 -26.22 -8.61
N GLN A 164 -12.73 -27.27 -7.81
CA GLN A 164 -12.18 -28.55 -8.26
C GLN A 164 -13.28 -29.61 -8.31
N GLY A 165 -13.45 -30.20 -9.48
CA GLY A 165 -14.35 -31.33 -9.69
C GLY A 165 -13.70 -32.65 -9.27
N PRO A 166 -14.47 -33.75 -9.29
CA PRO A 166 -13.93 -35.09 -9.14
C PRO A 166 -12.76 -35.31 -10.13
N LEU A 167 -11.67 -35.89 -9.65
CA LEU A 167 -10.42 -36.13 -10.40
C LEU A 167 -9.77 -34.86 -11.02
N GLY A 168 -9.98 -33.67 -10.44
CA GLY A 168 -9.32 -32.44 -10.89
C GLY A 168 -9.90 -31.82 -12.16
N SER A 169 -11.10 -32.26 -12.58
CA SER A 169 -11.84 -31.63 -13.68
C SER A 169 -12.27 -30.21 -13.32
N LYS A 170 -12.29 -29.29 -14.30
CA LYS A 170 -12.76 -27.91 -14.08
C LYS A 170 -14.27 -27.89 -13.97
N VAL A 171 -14.79 -27.38 -12.85
CA VAL A 171 -16.24 -27.18 -12.65
C VAL A 171 -16.66 -25.84 -13.22
N ARG A 172 -17.80 -25.80 -13.93
CA ARG A 172 -18.42 -24.57 -14.39
C ARG A 172 -19.31 -24.00 -13.29
N LEU A 173 -18.98 -22.81 -12.83
CA LEU A 173 -19.69 -22.11 -11.75
C LEU A 173 -20.95 -21.43 -12.26
N LYS A 174 -21.95 -21.33 -11.37
CA LYS A 174 -23.16 -20.55 -11.63
C LYS A 174 -22.83 -19.06 -11.51
N PRO A 175 -23.16 -18.22 -12.50
CA PRO A 175 -22.95 -16.78 -12.37
C PRO A 175 -23.68 -16.21 -11.15
N LEU A 176 -23.01 -15.33 -10.41
CA LEU A 176 -23.62 -14.63 -9.28
C LEU A 176 -24.47 -13.46 -9.79
N THR A 177 -25.71 -13.35 -9.31
CA THR A 177 -26.58 -12.19 -9.59
C THR A 177 -26.52 -11.23 -8.41
N PRO A 178 -25.87 -10.05 -8.55
CA PRO A 178 -25.84 -9.04 -7.49
C PRO A 178 -27.24 -8.45 -7.29
N GLN A 179 -27.66 -8.28 -6.03
CA GLN A 179 -28.99 -7.75 -5.68
C GLN A 179 -28.92 -6.26 -5.33
N THR A 180 -27.96 -5.86 -4.50
CA THR A 180 -27.83 -4.45 -4.05
C THR A 180 -26.96 -3.62 -5.00
N GLU A 181 -27.05 -2.29 -4.92
CA GLU A 181 -26.19 -1.40 -5.71
C GLU A 181 -24.71 -1.58 -5.36
N GLU A 182 -24.38 -1.79 -4.08
CA GLU A 182 -23.02 -2.10 -3.64
C GLU A 182 -22.50 -3.39 -4.27
N GLU A 183 -23.33 -4.45 -4.32
CA GLU A 183 -22.95 -5.71 -4.96
C GLU A 183 -22.77 -5.56 -6.47
N LYS A 184 -23.58 -4.73 -7.14
CA LYS A 184 -23.41 -4.43 -8.58
C LYS A 184 -22.08 -3.71 -8.83
N ILE A 185 -21.74 -2.74 -7.98
CA ILE A 185 -20.46 -2.04 -8.04
C ILE A 185 -19.31 -3.03 -7.82
N GLU A 186 -19.34 -3.82 -6.75
CA GLU A 186 -18.31 -4.83 -6.47
C GLU A 186 -18.15 -5.85 -7.60
N TYR A 187 -19.26 -6.31 -8.21
CA TYR A 187 -19.27 -7.23 -9.35
C TYR A 187 -18.59 -6.62 -10.58
N SER A 188 -18.77 -5.32 -10.83
CA SER A 188 -18.11 -4.58 -11.91
C SER A 188 -16.61 -4.42 -11.65
N ILE A 189 -16.24 -4.02 -10.43
CA ILE A 189 -14.83 -3.82 -10.03
C ILE A 189 -14.09 -5.16 -10.03
N ALA A 190 -14.74 -6.28 -9.69
CA ALA A 190 -14.14 -7.61 -9.74
C ALA A 190 -13.63 -8.00 -11.15
N ALA A 191 -14.31 -7.56 -12.22
CA ALA A 191 -13.79 -7.76 -13.58
C ALA A 191 -12.54 -6.94 -13.85
N GLU A 192 -12.51 -5.68 -13.41
CA GLU A 192 -11.34 -4.82 -13.58
C GLU A 192 -10.15 -5.32 -12.75
N ARG A 193 -10.37 -5.76 -11.52
CA ARG A 193 -9.35 -6.45 -10.70
C ARG A 193 -8.79 -7.68 -11.40
N ARG A 194 -9.65 -8.51 -12.00
CA ARG A 194 -9.20 -9.66 -12.79
C ARG A 194 -8.32 -9.23 -13.97
N ARG A 195 -8.68 -8.17 -14.69
CA ARG A 195 -7.85 -7.63 -15.78
C ARG A 195 -6.48 -7.21 -15.26
N MET A 196 -6.42 -6.51 -14.13
CA MET A 196 -5.17 -6.10 -13.48
C MET A 196 -4.30 -7.30 -13.05
N ARG A 197 -4.89 -8.39 -12.55
CA ARG A 197 -4.14 -9.63 -12.19
C ARG A 197 -3.43 -10.22 -13.40
N LEU A 198 -4.13 -10.30 -14.54
CA LEU A 198 -3.61 -10.91 -15.77
C LEU A 198 -2.47 -10.08 -16.37
N VAL A 199 -2.59 -8.74 -16.34
CA VAL A 199 -1.61 -7.83 -16.94
C VAL A 199 -0.43 -7.56 -15.99
N HIS A 200 -0.55 -7.83 -14.68
CA HIS A 200 0.49 -7.52 -13.69
C HIS A 200 1.88 -8.07 -14.06
N LYS A 201 1.94 -9.31 -14.57
CA LYS A 201 3.22 -9.94 -14.96
C LYS A 201 3.87 -9.17 -16.12
N ASP A 202 3.08 -8.73 -17.08
CA ASP A 202 3.54 -7.96 -18.23
C ASP A 202 3.97 -6.55 -17.80
N THR A 203 3.18 -5.89 -16.93
CA THR A 203 3.53 -4.59 -16.35
C THR A 203 4.88 -4.62 -15.63
N LEU A 204 5.13 -5.64 -14.80
CA LEU A 204 6.41 -5.80 -14.11
C LEU A 204 7.55 -5.97 -15.11
N LYS A 205 7.36 -6.79 -16.15
CA LYS A 205 8.35 -7.02 -17.20
C LYS A 205 8.65 -5.73 -17.99
N ASP A 206 7.62 -4.96 -18.35
CA ASP A 206 7.76 -3.70 -19.08
C ASP A 206 8.55 -2.68 -18.26
N LEU A 207 8.25 -2.54 -16.96
CA LEU A 207 9.00 -1.64 -16.07
C LEU A 207 10.48 -2.02 -15.98
N LEU A 208 10.80 -3.32 -15.89
CA LEU A 208 12.18 -3.79 -15.84
C LEU A 208 12.93 -3.62 -17.16
N THR A 209 12.22 -3.65 -18.29
CA THR A 209 12.80 -3.52 -19.63
C THR A 209 13.11 -2.06 -19.97
N HIS A 210 12.30 -1.12 -19.46
CA HIS A 210 12.43 0.31 -19.74
C HIS A 210 13.16 1.11 -18.64
N SER A 211 13.43 0.52 -17.48
CA SER A 211 14.29 1.14 -16.47
C SER A 211 15.73 1.14 -17.00
N PRO A 212 16.44 2.28 -16.99
CA PRO A 212 17.84 2.30 -17.40
C PRO A 212 18.62 1.26 -16.58
N GLN A 213 19.48 0.47 -17.24
CA GLN A 213 20.53 -0.31 -16.58
C GLN A 213 21.59 0.65 -16.05
N GLU A 214 21.19 1.65 -15.26
CA GLU A 214 22.16 2.36 -14.46
C GLU A 214 22.52 1.44 -13.31
N THR A 215 23.74 0.93 -13.39
CA THR A 215 24.47 0.25 -12.33
C THR A 215 24.65 1.26 -11.17
N GLU A 216 23.57 1.60 -10.46
CA GLU A 216 23.59 2.47 -9.27
C GLU A 216 24.30 1.82 -8.06
N LEU A 217 25.21 0.86 -8.30
CA LEU A 217 26.09 0.30 -7.27
C LEU A 217 27.35 1.17 -7.04
N GLU A 218 27.70 2.09 -7.94
CA GLU A 218 29.06 2.69 -7.94
C GLU A 218 29.26 4.00 -7.15
N THR A 219 28.28 4.53 -6.43
CA THR A 219 28.49 5.74 -5.59
C THR A 219 27.79 5.65 -4.24
N ARG A 220 28.12 4.64 -3.43
CA ARG A 220 27.66 4.58 -2.03
C ARG A 220 28.78 4.06 -1.15
N ASP A 221 29.25 4.91 -0.23
CA ASP A 221 30.26 4.56 0.78
C ASP A 221 29.96 3.18 1.39
N GLY A 222 30.82 2.21 1.11
CA GLY A 222 30.66 0.80 1.48
C GLY A 222 30.81 0.51 2.97
N SER A 223 30.71 1.51 3.86
CA SER A 223 31.01 1.33 5.29
C SER A 223 29.84 0.85 6.15
N GLY A 224 28.63 0.67 5.59
CA GLY A 224 27.43 0.30 6.39
C GLY A 224 26.37 -0.58 5.72
N ALA A 225 26.56 -1.06 4.49
CA ALA A 225 25.56 -1.91 3.83
C ALA A 225 25.69 -3.38 4.27
N VAL A 226 24.55 -4.01 4.60
CA VAL A 226 24.50 -5.42 5.03
C VAL A 226 24.31 -6.31 3.80
N PRO A 227 25.17 -7.33 3.57
CA PRO A 227 24.97 -8.27 2.47
C PRO A 227 23.63 -9.01 2.58
N ALA A 228 22.88 -9.08 1.48
CA ALA A 228 21.58 -9.74 1.43
C ALA A 228 21.64 -11.20 1.92
N GLU A 229 22.70 -11.94 1.58
CA GLU A 229 22.88 -13.35 1.99
C GLU A 229 22.86 -13.55 3.51
N ARG A 230 23.29 -12.56 4.31
CA ARG A 230 23.21 -12.64 5.79
C ARG A 230 21.78 -12.72 6.30
N THR A 231 20.81 -12.27 5.50
CA THR A 231 19.38 -12.30 5.82
C THR A 231 18.70 -13.59 5.34
N ARG A 232 19.39 -14.45 4.59
CA ARG A 232 18.80 -15.63 3.95
C ARG A 232 18.34 -16.67 4.98
N VAL A 233 17.08 -17.06 4.93
CA VAL A 233 16.49 -18.10 5.78
C VAL A 233 15.98 -19.23 4.90
N GLU A 234 16.21 -20.47 5.33
CA GLU A 234 15.62 -21.66 4.75
C GLU A 234 14.94 -22.46 5.86
N SER A 235 13.67 -22.82 5.66
CA SER A 235 12.91 -23.71 6.54
C SER A 235 12.28 -24.82 5.73
N VAL A 236 12.06 -25.97 6.36
CA VAL A 236 11.37 -27.11 5.73
C VAL A 236 10.23 -27.54 6.61
N GLU A 237 9.01 -27.51 6.06
CA GLU A 237 7.78 -27.90 6.76
C GLU A 237 7.20 -29.16 6.13
N LEU A 238 6.82 -30.13 6.96
CA LEU A 238 6.11 -31.32 6.51
C LEU A 238 4.60 -31.02 6.48
N VAL A 239 3.96 -31.29 5.35
CA VAL A 239 2.51 -31.17 5.23
C VAL A 239 1.85 -32.36 5.94
N LEU A 240 1.11 -32.06 7.00
CA LEU A 240 0.38 -33.02 7.81
C LEU A 240 -1.12 -32.91 7.51
N PRO A 241 -1.94 -33.91 7.88
CA PRO A 241 -3.40 -33.87 7.71
C PRO A 241 -4.09 -32.56 8.15
N PRO A 242 -3.79 -31.92 9.30
CA PRO A 242 -4.43 -30.65 9.69
C PRO A 242 -4.06 -29.46 8.80
N HIS A 243 -3.06 -29.59 7.93
CA HIS A 243 -2.60 -28.54 7.01
C HIS A 243 -3.35 -28.58 5.67
N ALA A 244 -4.18 -29.60 5.45
CA ALA A 244 -4.86 -29.84 4.19
C ALA A 244 -6.38 -29.95 4.38
N ASN A 245 -7.10 -29.72 3.29
CA ASN A 245 -8.54 -29.97 3.24
C ASN A 245 -8.83 -31.49 3.21
N HIS A 246 -10.12 -31.85 3.26
CA HIS A 246 -10.58 -33.24 3.26
C HIS A 246 -10.21 -34.02 1.98
N GLN A 247 -9.73 -33.35 0.92
CA GLN A 247 -9.21 -33.98 -0.30
C GLN A 247 -7.68 -34.16 -0.27
N GLY A 248 -7.02 -33.78 0.82
CA GLY A 248 -5.57 -33.87 0.97
C GLY A 248 -4.80 -32.73 0.30
N ASN A 249 -5.47 -31.69 -0.22
CA ASN A 249 -4.80 -30.50 -0.76
C ASN A 249 -4.47 -29.50 0.37
N THR A 250 -3.23 -29.04 0.43
CA THR A 250 -2.76 -28.07 1.43
C THR A 250 -3.53 -26.75 1.31
N PHE A 251 -3.98 -26.20 2.45
CA PHE A 251 -4.64 -24.89 2.47
C PHE A 251 -3.65 -23.78 2.09
N GLY A 252 -4.07 -22.87 1.21
CA GLY A 252 -3.26 -21.71 0.82
C GLY A 252 -2.89 -20.84 2.03
N GLY A 253 -3.81 -20.69 2.98
CA GLY A 253 -3.62 -19.99 4.25
C GLY A 253 -2.50 -20.58 5.11
N GLN A 254 -2.36 -21.91 5.11
CA GLN A 254 -1.29 -22.55 5.86
C GLN A 254 0.09 -22.30 5.23
N ILE A 255 0.18 -22.33 3.90
CA ILE A 255 1.40 -21.99 3.17
C ILE A 255 1.77 -20.53 3.42
N MET A 256 0.80 -19.61 3.34
CA MET A 256 1.00 -18.19 3.65
C MET A 256 1.51 -17.96 5.07
N ALA A 257 0.98 -18.70 6.05
CA ALA A 257 1.43 -18.61 7.43
C ALA A 257 2.91 -19.00 7.60
N TRP A 258 3.32 -20.11 6.97
CA TRP A 258 4.73 -20.51 7.03
C TRP A 258 5.64 -19.55 6.26
N MET A 259 5.21 -19.02 5.11
CA MET A 259 5.98 -18.01 4.38
C MET A 259 6.20 -16.75 5.21
N GLU A 260 5.17 -16.28 5.94
CA GLU A 260 5.27 -15.10 6.80
C GLU A 260 6.24 -15.32 7.97
N ASN A 261 6.24 -16.49 8.57
CA ASN A 261 7.19 -16.84 9.63
C ASN A 261 8.64 -16.75 9.13
N VAL A 262 8.95 -17.38 7.99
CA VAL A 262 10.30 -17.38 7.42
C VAL A 262 10.70 -15.97 6.95
N ALA A 263 9.76 -15.20 6.39
CA ALA A 263 9.99 -13.81 6.00
C ALA A 263 10.31 -12.91 7.20
N THR A 264 9.57 -13.07 8.30
CA THR A 264 9.75 -12.32 9.54
C THR A 264 11.14 -12.59 10.13
N ILE A 265 11.63 -13.84 10.07
CA ILE A 265 12.99 -14.18 10.51
C ILE A 265 14.03 -13.49 9.62
N ALA A 266 13.85 -13.50 8.29
CA ALA A 266 14.77 -12.83 7.37
C ALA A 266 14.82 -11.31 7.60
N ALA A 267 13.66 -10.68 7.80
CA ALA A 267 13.56 -9.27 8.16
C ALA A 267 14.23 -8.96 9.52
N SER A 268 14.01 -9.82 10.52
CA SER A 268 14.61 -9.69 11.85
C SER A 268 16.14 -9.77 11.82
N ARG A 269 16.71 -10.58 10.91
CA ARG A 269 18.17 -10.66 10.72
C ARG A 269 18.79 -9.38 10.18
N LEU A 270 18.03 -8.57 9.45
CA LEU A 270 18.49 -7.26 8.95
C LEU A 270 18.38 -6.18 10.02
N CYS A 271 17.23 -6.07 10.70
CA CYS A 271 16.96 -4.95 11.61
C CYS A 271 17.35 -5.19 13.07
N HIS A 272 17.65 -6.43 13.45
CA HIS A 272 17.89 -6.85 14.83
C HIS A 272 16.77 -6.39 15.80
N ALA A 273 15.54 -6.37 15.29
CA ALA A 273 14.33 -5.94 15.99
C ALA A 273 13.15 -6.80 15.53
N HIS A 274 11.95 -6.54 16.07
CA HIS A 274 10.73 -7.22 15.64
C HIS A 274 10.06 -6.44 14.50
N PRO A 275 10.07 -6.96 13.26
CA PRO A 275 9.44 -6.30 12.13
C PRO A 275 7.94 -6.58 12.10
N THR A 276 7.16 -5.58 11.75
CA THR A 276 5.71 -5.67 11.54
C THR A 276 5.41 -5.77 10.05
N LEU A 277 4.64 -6.77 9.65
CA LEU A 277 4.18 -6.91 8.27
C LEU A 277 3.17 -5.81 7.93
N ARG A 278 3.43 -5.06 6.85
CA ARG A 278 2.55 -3.95 6.41
C ARG A 278 1.82 -4.24 5.11
N ALA A 279 2.48 -4.93 4.20
CA ALA A 279 1.85 -5.30 2.95
C ALA A 279 2.33 -6.63 2.42
N ILE A 280 1.46 -7.33 1.72
CA ILE A 280 1.79 -8.51 0.91
C ILE A 280 1.39 -8.15 -0.51
N GLU A 281 2.35 -8.24 -1.44
CA GLU A 281 2.11 -8.03 -2.87
C GLU A 281 1.30 -9.19 -3.46
N MET A 282 0.52 -8.91 -4.50
CA MET A 282 -0.26 -9.90 -5.24
C MET A 282 0.62 -11.07 -5.71
N PHE A 283 0.14 -12.30 -5.50
CA PHE A 283 0.84 -13.50 -5.94
C PHE A 283 -0.11 -14.62 -6.38
N HIS A 284 0.46 -15.61 -7.07
CA HIS A 284 -0.27 -16.77 -7.60
C HIS A 284 0.30 -18.08 -7.07
N PHE A 285 -0.58 -19.03 -6.75
CA PHE A 285 -0.24 -20.43 -6.57
C PHE A 285 -0.14 -21.10 -7.94
N ARG A 286 1.04 -21.62 -8.26
CA ARG A 286 1.37 -22.23 -9.56
C ARG A 286 1.11 -23.72 -9.62
N GLY A 287 1.12 -24.40 -8.47
CA GLY A 287 0.93 -25.84 -8.39
C GLY A 287 0.31 -26.26 -7.06
N PRO A 288 -0.34 -27.44 -7.03
CA PRO A 288 -0.92 -27.98 -5.81
C PRO A 288 0.17 -28.56 -4.88
N SER A 289 -0.10 -28.53 -3.59
CA SER A 289 0.64 -29.26 -2.56
C SER A 289 -0.32 -30.22 -1.85
N GLN A 290 0.18 -31.38 -1.47
CA GLN A 290 -0.61 -32.44 -0.82
C GLN A 290 -0.02 -32.87 0.52
N VAL A 291 -0.82 -33.55 1.33
CA VAL A 291 -0.35 -34.19 2.56
C VAL A 291 0.82 -35.14 2.26
N GLY A 292 1.88 -35.04 3.06
CA GLY A 292 3.13 -35.78 2.86
C GLY A 292 4.19 -35.02 2.07
N ASP A 293 3.84 -33.92 1.39
CA ASP A 293 4.83 -33.04 0.77
C ASP A 293 5.73 -32.39 1.83
N ARG A 294 6.99 -32.16 1.46
CA ARG A 294 7.90 -31.29 2.21
C ARG A 294 8.00 -29.96 1.47
N LEU A 295 7.61 -28.89 2.15
CA LEU A 295 7.68 -27.53 1.64
C LEU A 295 8.98 -26.88 2.10
N VAL A 296 9.89 -26.63 1.15
CA VAL A 296 11.08 -25.82 1.36
C VAL A 296 10.70 -24.35 1.15
N LEU A 297 10.88 -23.55 2.19
CA LEU A 297 10.61 -22.13 2.20
C LEU A 297 11.94 -21.39 2.26
N LYS A 298 12.23 -20.59 1.24
CA LYS A 298 13.45 -19.79 1.17
C LYS A 298 13.06 -18.32 1.20
N ALA A 299 13.56 -17.58 2.18
CA ALA A 299 13.34 -16.14 2.28
C ALA A 299 14.66 -15.37 2.28
N ILE A 300 14.64 -14.16 1.73
CA ILE A 300 15.77 -13.24 1.74
C ILE A 300 15.26 -11.80 1.57
N VAL A 301 15.95 -10.83 2.19
CA VAL A 301 15.62 -9.42 1.95
C VAL A 301 16.09 -9.04 0.55
N ASN A 302 15.16 -8.63 -0.31
CA ASN A 302 15.46 -8.21 -1.68
C ASN A 302 15.99 -6.78 -1.73
N ASN A 303 15.38 -5.88 -0.95
CA ASN A 303 15.76 -4.47 -0.88
C ASN A 303 15.30 -3.88 0.48
N ALA A 304 16.08 -2.94 1.00
CA ALA A 304 15.71 -2.11 2.14
C ALA A 304 15.58 -0.65 1.68
N PHE A 305 14.37 -0.12 1.80
CA PHE A 305 14.10 1.31 1.71
C PHE A 305 14.35 1.95 3.09
N LYS A 306 14.24 3.27 3.19
CA LYS A 306 14.58 3.98 4.43
C LYS A 306 13.85 3.42 5.66
N ASN A 307 12.53 3.27 5.60
CA ASN A 307 11.69 2.88 6.75
C ASN A 307 10.97 1.53 6.53
N SER A 308 11.24 0.87 5.41
CA SER A 308 10.60 -0.40 5.07
C SER A 308 11.55 -1.30 4.32
N MET A 309 11.35 -2.60 4.40
CA MET A 309 12.12 -3.59 3.65
C MET A 309 11.17 -4.53 2.93
N GLU A 310 11.60 -5.01 1.76
CA GLU A 310 10.90 -6.06 1.03
C GLU A 310 11.63 -7.39 1.20
N VAL A 311 10.91 -8.40 1.66
CA VAL A 311 11.38 -9.77 1.76
C VAL A 311 10.71 -10.62 0.69
N GLY A 312 11.53 -11.27 -0.15
CA GLY A 312 11.04 -12.28 -1.09
C GLY A 312 11.03 -13.64 -0.41
N VAL A 313 9.95 -14.41 -0.62
CA VAL A 313 9.84 -15.80 -0.16
C VAL A 313 9.43 -16.69 -1.32
N SER A 314 10.13 -17.80 -1.52
CA SER A 314 9.72 -18.87 -2.44
C SER A 314 9.37 -20.15 -1.67
N ALA A 315 8.29 -20.80 -2.12
CA ALA A 315 7.88 -22.12 -1.64
C ALA A 315 8.08 -23.16 -2.74
N GLU A 316 8.81 -24.22 -2.42
CA GLU A 316 9.06 -25.37 -3.29
C GLU A 316 8.60 -26.65 -2.59
N ALA A 317 7.76 -27.47 -3.22
CA ALA A 317 7.32 -28.76 -2.70
C ALA A 317 8.09 -29.91 -3.34
N TYR A 318 8.40 -30.93 -2.53
CA TYR A 318 8.86 -32.23 -3.03
C TYR A 318 8.23 -33.36 -2.21
N GLY A 319 7.95 -34.48 -2.89
CA GLY A 319 7.35 -35.66 -2.29
C GLY A 319 8.39 -36.58 -1.65
N GLN A 320 7.96 -37.80 -1.29
CA GLN A 320 8.81 -38.81 -0.67
C GLN A 320 9.82 -39.44 -1.65
N GLU A 321 9.48 -39.47 -2.94
CA GLU A 321 10.37 -39.87 -4.03
C GLU A 321 11.27 -38.70 -4.43
N MET A 322 12.54 -38.74 -4.00
CA MET A 322 13.56 -37.70 -4.25
C MET A 322 13.91 -37.50 -5.74
N SER A 323 13.35 -38.31 -6.65
CA SER A 323 13.67 -38.30 -8.10
C SER A 323 12.92 -37.22 -8.89
N VAL A 324 11.84 -36.66 -8.35
CA VAL A 324 11.05 -35.62 -9.05
C VAL A 324 11.62 -34.24 -8.72
N SER A 325 11.82 -33.42 -9.76
CA SER A 325 12.24 -32.02 -9.63
C SER A 325 11.34 -31.25 -8.66
N ARG A 326 11.93 -30.34 -7.89
CA ARG A 326 11.19 -29.53 -6.91
C ARG A 326 10.11 -28.73 -7.62
N ARG A 327 8.86 -28.86 -7.16
CA ARG A 327 7.70 -28.16 -7.72
C ARG A 327 7.60 -26.78 -7.08
N HIS A 328 7.76 -25.72 -7.87
CA HIS A 328 7.61 -24.36 -7.37
C HIS A 328 6.12 -24.04 -7.15
N ILE A 329 5.72 -23.87 -5.89
CA ILE A 329 4.33 -23.67 -5.49
C ILE A 329 3.95 -22.21 -5.64
N ASN A 330 4.68 -21.29 -5.00
CA ASN A 330 4.47 -19.86 -5.16
C ASN A 330 5.72 -19.07 -4.75
N SER A 331 5.78 -17.81 -5.19
CA SER A 331 6.65 -16.79 -4.63
C SER A 331 5.78 -15.61 -4.18
N ALA A 332 6.08 -15.07 -3.01
CA ALA A 332 5.42 -13.87 -2.49
C ALA A 332 6.46 -12.82 -2.07
N PHE A 333 6.05 -11.57 -2.07
CA PHE A 333 6.87 -10.43 -1.66
C PHE A 333 6.15 -9.69 -0.54
N MET A 334 6.83 -9.53 0.58
CA MET A 334 6.27 -9.03 1.83
C MET A 334 7.01 -7.76 2.25
N THR A 335 6.27 -6.68 2.50
CA THR A 335 6.83 -5.41 2.97
C THR A 335 6.71 -5.33 4.49
N PHE A 336 7.85 -5.22 5.16
CA PHE A 336 7.94 -5.05 6.61
C PHE A 336 8.37 -3.63 6.97
N VAL A 337 7.92 -3.16 8.12
CA VAL A 337 8.42 -1.94 8.78
C VAL A 337 8.82 -2.28 10.21
N VAL A 338 9.77 -1.53 10.77
CA VAL A 338 10.15 -1.66 12.18
C VAL A 338 9.66 -0.42 12.88
N LEU A 339 8.86 -0.59 13.93
CA LEU A 339 8.36 0.53 14.74
C LEU A 339 9.22 0.68 16.00
N ASP A 340 9.49 1.93 16.41
CA ASP A 340 10.10 2.26 17.70
C ASP A 340 9.08 2.19 18.85
N GLN A 341 9.47 2.62 20.05
CA GLN A 341 8.61 2.54 21.24
C GLN A 341 7.42 3.52 21.15
N GLU A 342 7.59 4.59 20.38
CA GLU A 342 6.62 5.63 20.10
C GLU A 342 5.69 5.27 18.92
N GLY A 343 5.90 4.10 18.29
CA GLY A 343 5.11 3.61 17.16
C GLY A 343 5.50 4.23 15.81
N GLN A 344 6.62 4.93 15.73
CA GLN A 344 7.13 5.54 14.49
C GLN A 344 8.05 4.58 13.73
N PRO A 345 8.05 4.62 12.38
CA PRO A 345 8.94 3.78 11.57
C PRO A 345 10.42 4.15 11.78
N ARG A 346 11.21 3.18 12.22
CA ARG A 346 12.66 3.28 12.36
C ARG A 346 13.36 3.18 11.00
N THR A 347 14.45 3.94 10.86
CA THR A 347 15.34 3.81 9.69
C THR A 347 16.10 2.49 9.70
N LEU A 348 16.11 1.80 8.56
CA LEU A 348 16.70 0.48 8.37
C LEU A 348 18.10 0.57 7.73
N PRO A 349 18.98 -0.39 8.01
CA PRO A 349 20.25 -0.49 7.30
C PRO A 349 20.02 -0.86 5.84
N MET A 350 20.87 -0.33 4.96
CA MET A 350 20.83 -0.63 3.54
C MET A 350 21.27 -2.08 3.26
N VAL A 351 20.67 -2.69 2.24
CA VAL A 351 21.02 -4.05 1.80
C VAL A 351 21.89 -3.98 0.56
N ALA A 352 23.05 -4.66 0.60
CA ALA A 352 23.90 -4.87 -0.55
C ALA A 352 23.46 -6.14 -1.30
N PRO A 353 22.99 -6.03 -2.56
CA PRO A 353 22.59 -7.19 -3.34
C PRO A 353 23.79 -8.04 -3.76
N GLU A 354 23.59 -9.35 -3.89
CA GLU A 354 24.55 -10.23 -4.55
C GLU A 354 24.63 -9.96 -6.07
N PRO A 355 25.81 -10.13 -6.69
CA PRO A 355 25.94 -10.03 -8.14
C PRO A 355 24.98 -10.98 -8.89
N GLY A 356 24.41 -10.53 -10.00
CA GLY A 356 23.50 -11.33 -10.83
C GLY A 356 22.07 -11.39 -10.26
N ASP A 357 21.71 -12.50 -9.61
CA ASP A 357 20.34 -12.73 -9.12
C ASP A 357 19.96 -11.80 -7.96
N GLY A 358 20.91 -11.34 -7.14
CA GLY A 358 20.66 -10.34 -6.10
C GLY A 358 20.30 -8.97 -6.68
N GLU A 359 21.08 -8.47 -7.63
CA GLU A 359 20.81 -7.19 -8.33
C GLU A 359 19.48 -7.22 -9.08
N ARG A 360 19.15 -8.36 -9.68
CA ARG A 360 17.83 -8.58 -10.28
C ARG A 360 16.74 -8.43 -9.22
N ARG A 361 16.82 -9.16 -8.11
CA ARG A 361 15.83 -9.09 -7.01
C ARG A 361 15.69 -7.67 -6.46
N TYR A 362 16.80 -6.96 -6.30
CA TYR A 362 16.84 -5.58 -5.82
C TYR A 362 16.09 -4.62 -6.75
N ARG A 363 16.32 -4.72 -8.07
CA ARG A 363 15.59 -3.92 -9.08
C ARG A 363 14.11 -4.28 -9.15
N GLU A 364 13.80 -5.57 -9.10
CA GLU A 364 12.41 -6.03 -9.07
C GLU A 364 11.65 -5.52 -7.84
N ALA A 365 12.32 -5.40 -6.68
CA ALA A 365 11.72 -4.83 -5.47
C ALA A 365 11.37 -3.34 -5.64
N SER A 366 12.26 -2.58 -6.28
CA SER A 366 11.98 -1.19 -6.66
C SER A 366 10.79 -1.11 -7.63
N ALA A 367 10.74 -1.98 -8.64
CA ALA A 367 9.62 -2.04 -9.58
C ALA A 367 8.29 -2.39 -8.90
N ARG A 368 8.28 -3.35 -7.96
CA ARG A 368 7.09 -3.68 -7.16
C ARG A 368 6.65 -2.50 -6.31
N LYS A 369 7.57 -1.81 -5.64
CA LYS A 369 7.26 -0.57 -4.90
C LYS A 369 6.60 0.48 -5.79
N LYS A 370 7.07 0.67 -7.03
CA LYS A 370 6.44 1.56 -8.00
C LYS A 370 5.00 1.13 -8.31
N ILE A 371 4.79 -0.14 -8.68
CA ILE A 371 3.46 -0.69 -8.99
C ILE A 371 2.50 -0.48 -7.81
N ARG A 372 2.97 -0.73 -6.58
CA ARG A 372 2.20 -0.53 -5.35
C ARG A 372 1.74 0.91 -5.19
N LEU A 373 2.64 1.86 -5.37
CA LEU A 373 2.32 3.30 -5.30
C LEU A 373 1.35 3.70 -6.42
N ASP A 374 1.59 3.26 -7.66
CA ASP A 374 0.71 3.54 -8.79
C ASP A 374 -0.71 3.02 -8.50
N ARG A 375 -0.85 1.77 -8.04
CA ARG A 375 -2.17 1.20 -7.69
C ARG A 375 -2.88 1.96 -6.58
N LYS A 376 -2.15 2.34 -5.53
CA LYS A 376 -2.70 3.10 -4.39
C LYS A 376 -3.27 4.45 -4.85
N TYR A 377 -2.54 5.19 -5.68
CA TYR A 377 -2.88 6.58 -6.01
C TYR A 377 -3.64 6.78 -7.33
N VAL A 378 -3.58 5.82 -8.28
CA VAL A 378 -4.36 5.88 -9.52
C VAL A 378 -5.87 5.83 -9.24
N VAL A 379 -6.29 5.08 -8.21
CA VAL A 379 -7.71 4.95 -7.83
C VAL A 379 -8.16 6.10 -6.95
N SER A 380 -7.32 6.53 -5.99
CA SER A 380 -7.67 7.58 -5.01
C SER A 380 -7.80 8.96 -5.65
N CYS A 381 -6.92 9.32 -6.59
CA CYS A 381 -6.93 10.64 -7.22
C CYS A 381 -8.01 10.80 -8.30
N LYS A 382 -8.58 9.72 -8.85
CA LYS A 382 -9.71 9.80 -9.79
C LYS A 382 -11.05 10.07 -9.09
N HIS A 383 -11.14 9.78 -7.79
CA HIS A 383 -12.33 9.97 -6.96
C HIS A 383 -12.30 11.24 -6.11
N THR A 384 -11.30 12.12 -6.28
CA THR A 384 -11.26 13.36 -5.50
C THR A 384 -12.34 14.32 -5.96
N GLU A 385 -13.35 14.54 -5.12
CA GLU A 385 -14.36 15.62 -5.18
C GLU A 385 -13.75 17.04 -5.10
N VAL A 386 -12.41 17.17 -5.04
CA VAL A 386 -11.71 18.44 -4.87
C VAL A 386 -11.38 19.01 -6.25
N PRO A 387 -11.81 20.25 -6.57
CA PRO A 387 -11.42 20.88 -7.82
C PRO A 387 -9.90 21.08 -7.85
N LEU A 388 -9.26 20.45 -8.83
CA LEU A 388 -7.80 20.43 -9.00
C LEU A 388 -7.26 21.78 -9.47
N SER A 389 -8.07 22.51 -10.23
CA SER A 389 -7.86 23.90 -10.61
C SER A 389 -9.00 24.77 -10.11
N VAL A 390 -8.70 26.03 -9.82
CA VAL A 390 -9.70 27.02 -9.38
C VAL A 390 -9.96 28.03 -10.49
N PRO A 391 -11.22 28.40 -10.78
CA PRO A 391 -11.54 29.49 -11.70
C PRO A 391 -10.84 30.77 -11.27
N TRP A 392 -10.10 31.38 -12.20
CA TRP A 392 -9.52 32.69 -11.95
C TRP A 392 -10.62 33.74 -11.97
N ASP A 393 -10.74 34.45 -10.85
CA ASP A 393 -11.65 35.57 -10.69
C ASP A 393 -10.87 36.78 -10.17
N GLN A 394 -10.86 37.84 -10.96
CA GLN A 394 -10.15 39.07 -10.68
C GLN A 394 -10.64 39.73 -9.37
N SER A 395 -11.91 39.56 -9.01
CA SER A 395 -12.48 40.11 -7.77
C SER A 395 -11.92 39.39 -6.53
N ASN A 396 -11.59 38.11 -6.66
CA ASN A 396 -11.09 37.24 -5.60
C ASN A 396 -9.56 37.05 -5.62
N LYS A 397 -8.84 37.85 -6.40
CA LYS A 397 -7.38 37.70 -6.61
C LYS A 397 -6.59 37.61 -5.30
N VAL A 398 -6.91 38.45 -4.31
CA VAL A 398 -6.20 38.49 -3.01
C VAL A 398 -6.40 37.17 -2.25
N TYR A 399 -7.63 36.65 -2.25
CA TYR A 399 -7.97 35.40 -1.59
C TYR A 399 -7.33 34.20 -2.28
N LEU A 400 -7.34 34.17 -3.62
CA LEU A 400 -6.69 33.10 -4.40
C LEU A 400 -5.18 33.05 -4.13
N SER A 401 -4.51 34.20 -4.14
CA SER A 401 -3.09 34.30 -3.81
C SER A 401 -2.77 33.92 -2.36
N TYR A 402 -3.59 34.38 -1.41
CA TYR A 402 -3.44 34.00 0.00
C TYR A 402 -3.59 32.50 0.21
N ASN A 403 -4.63 31.90 -0.38
CA ASN A 403 -4.88 30.46 -0.30
C ASN A 403 -3.79 29.64 -0.96
N ASN A 404 -3.21 30.12 -2.06
CA ASN A 404 -2.09 29.46 -2.72
C ASN A 404 -0.89 29.34 -1.76
N VAL A 405 -0.49 30.47 -1.15
CA VAL A 405 0.63 30.52 -0.18
C VAL A 405 0.30 29.72 1.08
N SER A 406 -0.92 29.87 1.61
CA SER A 406 -1.39 29.16 2.81
C SER A 406 -1.38 27.64 2.60
N ALA A 407 -1.86 27.17 1.44
CA ALA A 407 -1.85 25.74 1.12
C ALA A 407 -0.43 25.15 1.10
N LEU A 408 0.53 25.88 0.52
CA LEU A 408 1.93 25.46 0.53
C LEU A 408 2.50 25.46 1.96
N LYS A 409 2.24 26.50 2.76
CA LYS A 409 2.65 26.52 4.18
C LYS A 409 2.06 25.36 4.98
N MET A 410 0.78 25.04 4.76
CA MET A 410 0.12 23.90 5.39
C MET A 410 0.75 22.56 4.96
N LEU A 411 1.13 22.41 3.69
CA LEU A 411 1.84 21.23 3.19
C LEU A 411 3.23 21.08 3.81
N VAL A 412 3.96 22.19 3.96
CA VAL A 412 5.28 22.26 4.62
C VAL A 412 5.19 21.87 6.09
N ALA A 413 4.13 22.31 6.79
CA ALA A 413 3.93 22.09 8.23
C ALA A 413 3.50 20.66 8.60
N LYS A 414 3.21 19.77 7.63
CA LYS A 414 2.84 18.38 7.93
C LYS A 414 3.99 17.64 8.61
N ALA A 415 3.69 16.85 9.64
CA ALA A 415 4.72 16.16 10.43
C ALA A 415 5.25 14.86 9.78
N ASN A 416 4.45 14.20 8.94
CA ASN A 416 4.68 12.82 8.50
C ASN A 416 5.58 12.68 7.26
N TRP A 417 6.50 13.63 7.04
CA TRP A 417 7.43 13.55 5.90
C TRP A 417 8.51 12.49 6.14
N VAL A 418 8.54 11.47 5.28
CA VAL A 418 9.52 10.39 5.34
C VAL A 418 10.58 10.61 4.25
N LEU A 419 11.86 10.66 4.62
CA LEU A 419 12.93 10.70 3.62
C LEU A 419 12.88 9.39 2.80
N ALA A 420 12.67 9.52 1.50
CA ALA A 420 12.58 8.39 0.58
C ALA A 420 13.96 8.06 -0.01
N ARG A 421 14.76 9.09 -0.32
CA ARG A 421 16.06 8.94 -0.97
C ARG A 421 16.98 10.10 -0.60
N GLU A 422 18.27 9.82 -0.54
CA GLU A 422 19.35 10.80 -0.44
C GLU A 422 20.42 10.42 -1.48
N LYS A 423 20.83 11.40 -2.29
CA LYS A 423 21.89 11.28 -3.28
C LYS A 423 22.70 12.57 -3.26
N GLU A 424 23.99 12.45 -2.95
CA GLU A 424 24.91 13.59 -2.77
C GLU A 424 24.35 14.63 -1.77
N LYS A 425 23.98 15.83 -2.25
CA LYS A 425 23.37 16.91 -1.46
C LYS A 425 21.84 16.99 -1.60
N VAL A 426 21.24 16.13 -2.41
CA VAL A 426 19.80 16.14 -2.71
C VAL A 426 19.08 15.14 -1.80
N ARG A 427 18.20 15.65 -0.94
CA ARG A 427 17.35 14.86 -0.05
C ARG A 427 15.91 14.88 -0.54
N MET A 428 15.38 13.72 -0.92
CA MET A 428 13.99 13.56 -1.36
C MET A 428 13.15 12.90 -0.27
N TYR A 429 12.06 13.55 0.12
CA TYR A 429 11.09 13.06 1.08
C TYR A 429 9.75 12.83 0.39
N THR A 430 8.97 11.90 0.92
CA THR A 430 7.62 11.58 0.49
C THR A 430 6.66 11.67 1.66
N LEU A 431 5.43 12.07 1.38
CA LEU A 431 4.32 12.04 2.28
C LEU A 431 3.20 11.26 1.60
N GLU A 432 2.93 10.08 2.12
CA GLU A 432 1.87 9.19 1.66
C GLU A 432 0.59 9.49 2.46
N GLU A 433 -0.40 10.13 1.83
CA GLU A 433 -1.73 10.35 2.41
C GLU A 433 -2.76 9.45 1.73
N ASP A 434 -3.98 9.33 2.25
CA ASP A 434 -4.99 8.43 1.66
C ASP A 434 -5.35 8.80 0.21
N ARG A 435 -5.31 10.11 -0.10
CA ARG A 435 -5.74 10.64 -1.40
C ARG A 435 -4.61 11.03 -2.33
N PHE A 436 -3.47 11.46 -1.80
CA PHE A 436 -2.38 12.04 -2.58
C PHE A 436 -1.02 11.51 -2.14
N LEU A 437 -0.12 11.32 -3.11
CA LEU A 437 1.31 11.17 -2.87
C LEU A 437 1.94 12.55 -2.98
N SER A 438 2.51 13.08 -1.91
CA SER A 438 3.31 14.32 -2.01
C SER A 438 4.79 14.00 -1.91
N PHE A 439 5.62 14.80 -2.56
CA PHE A 439 7.07 14.73 -2.41
C PHE A 439 7.62 16.12 -2.13
N ARG A 440 8.74 16.16 -1.40
CA ARG A 440 9.57 17.35 -1.28
C ARG A 440 11.03 17.01 -1.53
N ILE A 441 11.75 17.93 -2.13
CA ILE A 441 13.18 17.79 -2.40
C ILE A 441 13.88 18.94 -1.71
N GLU A 442 14.99 18.66 -1.06
CA GLU A 442 15.76 19.60 -0.26
C GLU A 442 17.22 19.58 -0.73
N ILE A 443 17.77 20.77 -0.96
CA ILE A 443 19.19 21.02 -1.24
C ILE A 443 19.67 22.21 -0.39
N SER A 444 20.95 22.19 0.01
CA SER A 444 21.61 23.34 0.63
C SER A 444 22.61 23.95 -0.36
N VAL A 445 22.49 25.25 -0.63
CA VAL A 445 23.23 25.94 -1.71
C VAL A 445 23.90 27.19 -1.15
N CYS A 446 25.14 27.45 -1.60
CA CYS A 446 25.92 28.65 -1.25
C CYS A 446 25.45 29.90 -2.02
N ILE A 447 24.22 30.33 -1.72
CA ILE A 447 23.61 31.56 -2.23
C ILE A 447 22.79 32.25 -1.12
N PRO A 448 22.74 33.59 -1.05
CA PRO A 448 21.85 34.31 -0.13
C PRO A 448 20.36 34.06 -0.45
N ALA A 449 19.53 33.88 0.58
CA ALA A 449 18.13 33.45 0.41
C ALA A 449 17.30 34.40 -0.47
N GLY A 450 17.53 35.70 -0.35
CA GLY A 450 16.86 36.71 -1.18
C GLY A 450 17.20 36.60 -2.68
N ARG A 451 18.44 36.17 -3.01
CA ARG A 451 18.87 35.94 -4.40
C ARG A 451 18.23 34.68 -4.97
N ALA A 452 18.27 33.58 -4.21
CA ALA A 452 17.57 32.36 -4.58
C ALA A 452 16.06 32.60 -4.79
N PHE A 453 15.43 33.37 -3.91
CA PHE A 453 14.02 33.77 -4.04
C PHE A 453 13.73 34.53 -5.34
N SER A 454 14.59 35.49 -5.73
CA SER A 454 14.42 36.22 -6.98
C SER A 454 14.59 35.34 -8.22
N LEU A 455 15.53 34.38 -8.19
CA LEU A 455 15.78 33.48 -9.31
C LEU A 455 14.67 32.44 -9.47
N LEU A 456 14.26 31.79 -8.37
CA LEU A 456 13.26 30.71 -8.37
C LEU A 456 11.82 31.23 -8.53
N SER A 457 11.54 32.48 -8.18
CA SER A 457 10.23 33.11 -8.47
C SER A 457 10.04 33.46 -9.95
N ASN A 458 11.12 33.54 -10.75
CA ASN A 458 11.04 33.84 -12.16
C ASN A 458 10.83 32.57 -13.01
N LEU A 459 9.57 32.16 -13.15
CA LEU A 459 9.20 30.97 -13.94
C LEU A 459 9.65 31.03 -15.41
N ARG A 460 9.83 32.23 -15.99
CA ARG A 460 10.33 32.37 -17.38
C ARG A 460 11.72 31.78 -17.56
N ARG A 461 12.54 31.78 -16.51
CA ARG A 461 13.92 31.25 -16.52
C ARG A 461 13.99 29.78 -16.11
N ARG A 462 12.86 29.16 -15.75
CA ARG A 462 12.84 27.78 -15.24
C ARG A 462 13.29 26.76 -16.28
N HIS A 463 13.00 26.99 -17.55
CA HIS A 463 13.47 26.15 -18.67
C HIS A 463 15.01 26.12 -18.82
N GLU A 464 15.74 27.07 -18.24
CA GLU A 464 17.22 27.09 -18.28
C GLU A 464 17.84 25.92 -17.48
N TRP A 465 17.09 25.33 -16.53
CA TRP A 465 17.60 24.27 -15.65
C TRP A 465 16.62 23.11 -15.42
N ASP A 466 15.32 23.32 -15.57
CA ASP A 466 14.29 22.30 -15.40
C ASP A 466 13.89 21.71 -16.76
N SER A 467 14.36 20.51 -17.07
CA SER A 467 14.14 19.85 -18.38
C SER A 467 12.66 19.52 -18.65
N HIS A 468 11.80 19.57 -17.62
CA HIS A 468 10.36 19.42 -17.78
C HIS A 468 9.74 20.67 -18.41
N TYR A 469 10.29 21.86 -18.17
CA TYR A 469 9.75 23.13 -18.67
C TYR A 469 10.30 23.41 -20.07
N LEU A 470 9.44 23.37 -21.09
CA LEU A 470 9.79 23.80 -22.45
C LEU A 470 9.68 25.32 -22.58
N SER A 471 8.60 25.91 -22.07
CA SER A 471 8.39 27.35 -22.04
C SER A 471 7.50 27.76 -20.86
N ALA A 472 7.63 29.03 -20.45
CA ALA A 472 6.77 29.64 -19.45
C ALA A 472 6.50 31.09 -19.87
N GLU A 473 5.31 31.35 -20.40
CA GLU A 473 4.88 32.65 -20.89
C GLU A 473 4.05 33.36 -19.81
N LEU A 474 4.30 34.65 -19.58
CA LEU A 474 3.49 35.42 -18.63
C LEU A 474 2.17 35.78 -19.32
N VAL A 475 1.07 35.28 -18.77
CA VAL A 475 -0.28 35.59 -19.25
C VAL A 475 -0.76 36.90 -18.63
N GLN A 476 -0.62 37.02 -17.31
CA GLN A 476 -1.11 38.17 -16.56
C GLN A 476 -0.23 38.45 -15.35
N LYS A 477 0.19 39.71 -15.19
CA LYS A 477 0.74 40.21 -13.92
C LYS A 477 -0.43 40.67 -13.05
N VAL A 478 -0.72 39.97 -11.96
CA VAL A 478 -1.84 40.28 -11.06
C VAL A 478 -1.47 41.46 -10.15
N ASP A 479 -0.25 41.38 -9.60
CA ASP A 479 0.44 42.44 -8.85
C ASP A 479 1.97 42.19 -8.89
N ASP A 480 2.74 42.83 -8.02
CA ASP A 480 4.20 42.69 -7.98
C ASP A 480 4.70 41.35 -7.42
N ASP A 481 3.84 40.58 -6.77
CA ASP A 481 4.16 39.32 -6.11
C ASP A 481 3.31 38.14 -6.62
N ASP A 482 2.33 38.39 -7.47
CA ASP A 482 1.42 37.41 -8.04
C ASP A 482 1.35 37.51 -9.57
N MET A 483 1.62 36.38 -10.23
CA MET A 483 1.67 36.29 -11.69
C MET A 483 1.00 35.01 -12.16
N ILE A 484 0.36 35.05 -13.33
CA ILE A 484 -0.20 33.88 -14.01
C ILE A 484 0.65 33.56 -15.23
N TYR A 485 1.08 32.31 -15.33
CA TYR A 485 1.88 31.80 -16.43
C TYR A 485 1.15 30.72 -17.20
N HIS A 486 1.35 30.69 -18.51
CA HIS A 486 1.09 29.53 -19.35
C HIS A 486 2.40 28.77 -19.49
N VAL A 487 2.42 27.54 -19.01
CA VAL A 487 3.63 26.69 -18.98
C VAL A 487 3.40 25.50 -19.89
N VAL A 488 4.36 25.26 -20.79
CA VAL A 488 4.37 24.06 -21.62
C VAL A 488 5.41 23.10 -21.07
N SER A 489 4.98 21.88 -20.77
CA SER A 489 5.83 20.80 -20.29
C SER A 489 6.18 19.85 -21.42
N ARG A 490 7.37 19.26 -21.33
CA ARG A 490 7.79 18.18 -22.25
C ARG A 490 6.87 16.97 -22.12
N ARG A 491 6.74 16.21 -23.22
CA ARG A 491 6.01 14.95 -23.26
C ARG A 491 6.62 13.94 -22.27
N LEU A 492 5.79 13.39 -21.40
CA LEU A 492 6.14 12.19 -20.64
C LEU A 492 6.08 10.97 -21.56
N ARG A 493 6.89 9.94 -21.30
CA ARG A 493 7.07 8.78 -22.20
C ARG A 493 5.78 8.02 -22.58
N HIS A 494 4.66 8.26 -21.89
CA HIS A 494 3.37 7.60 -22.11
C HIS A 494 2.26 8.51 -22.64
N GLU A 495 2.56 9.77 -23.03
CA GLU A 495 1.56 10.68 -23.61
C GLU A 495 1.90 11.07 -25.05
N ASP A 496 0.87 11.02 -25.92
CA ASP A 496 0.99 11.36 -27.34
C ASP A 496 1.21 12.87 -27.57
N LYS A 497 0.86 13.71 -26.59
CA LYS A 497 0.85 15.19 -26.68
C LYS A 497 1.65 15.82 -25.53
N PRO A 498 2.26 17.00 -25.75
CA PRO A 498 2.85 17.76 -24.65
C PRO A 498 1.75 18.25 -23.70
N GLN A 499 2.12 18.50 -22.44
CA GLN A 499 1.18 19.01 -21.45
C GLN A 499 1.28 20.53 -21.33
N ASP A 500 0.15 21.19 -21.10
CA ASP A 500 0.11 22.62 -20.79
C ASP A 500 -0.53 22.88 -19.42
N PHE A 501 -0.10 23.96 -18.78
CA PHE A 501 -0.58 24.40 -17.47
C PHE A 501 -0.86 25.89 -17.49
N VAL A 502 -1.88 26.30 -16.75
CA VAL A 502 -2.10 27.70 -16.39
C VAL A 502 -1.89 27.81 -14.89
N ILE A 503 -0.79 28.46 -14.48
CA ILE A 503 -0.29 28.44 -13.10
C ILE A 503 -0.32 29.84 -12.51
N LEU A 504 -0.99 30.00 -11.36
CA LEU A 504 -0.82 31.13 -10.47
C LEU A 504 0.44 30.92 -9.62
N ALA A 505 1.40 31.82 -9.77
CA ALA A 505 2.62 31.89 -8.98
C ALA A 505 2.53 33.06 -7.99
N SER A 506 2.55 32.73 -6.69
CA SER A 506 2.42 33.68 -5.58
C SER A 506 3.69 33.65 -4.74
N ARG A 507 4.45 34.75 -4.72
CA ARG A 507 5.71 34.85 -3.97
C ARG A 507 5.53 35.72 -2.72
N ARG A 508 6.12 35.33 -1.59
CA ARG A 508 6.08 36.09 -0.33
C ARG A 508 7.42 36.05 0.37
N LYS A 509 7.85 37.21 0.89
CA LYS A 509 9.00 37.35 1.79
C LYS A 509 8.64 36.83 3.20
N PRO A 510 9.63 36.47 4.02
CA PRO A 510 9.39 36.04 5.39
C PRO A 510 8.75 37.16 6.23
N CYS A 511 7.80 36.79 7.11
CA CYS A 511 7.13 37.72 8.01
C CYS A 511 7.95 37.98 9.28
N SER A 512 8.66 36.96 9.76
CA SER A 512 9.46 36.99 10.98
C SER A 512 10.80 36.25 10.78
N LYS A 513 11.75 36.43 11.72
CA LYS A 513 13.01 35.69 11.70
C LYS A 513 12.74 34.19 11.85
N GLY A 514 13.23 33.38 10.91
CA GLY A 514 13.01 31.93 10.87
C GLY A 514 11.94 31.49 9.86
N ASP A 515 11.10 32.41 9.38
CA ASP A 515 10.15 32.09 8.29
C ASP A 515 10.89 31.89 6.95
N PRO A 516 10.37 31.00 6.08
CA PRO A 516 10.89 30.88 4.74
C PRO A 516 10.40 32.00 3.82
N TYR A 517 11.19 32.29 2.79
CA TYR A 517 10.65 32.84 1.55
C TYR A 517 9.80 31.77 0.87
N VAL A 518 8.62 32.13 0.39
CA VAL A 518 7.67 31.19 -0.20
C VAL A 518 7.39 31.58 -1.64
N VAL A 519 7.42 30.61 -2.56
CA VAL A 519 6.97 30.75 -3.94
C VAL A 519 5.97 29.63 -4.20
N ALA A 520 4.68 29.92 -4.13
CA ALA A 520 3.61 28.94 -4.26
C ALA A 520 3.06 28.89 -5.69
N PHE A 521 2.77 27.69 -6.17
CA PHE A 521 2.22 27.40 -7.49
C PHE A 521 0.91 26.60 -7.36
N ARG A 522 -0.09 27.02 -8.11
CA ARG A 522 -1.39 26.34 -8.20
C ARG A 522 -2.01 26.55 -9.59
N SER A 523 -2.69 25.53 -10.09
CA SER A 523 -3.43 25.65 -11.35
C SER A 523 -4.69 26.51 -11.22
N VAL A 524 -4.88 27.41 -12.17
CA VAL A 524 -6.08 28.25 -12.30
C VAL A 524 -6.67 28.12 -13.70
N THR A 525 -7.98 28.26 -13.86
CA THR A 525 -8.61 28.27 -15.18
C THR A 525 -8.91 29.70 -15.62
N LEU A 526 -8.52 30.02 -16.85
CA LEU A 526 -8.74 31.32 -17.48
C LEU A 526 -9.57 31.13 -18.77
N PRO A 527 -10.62 31.94 -18.99
CA PRO A 527 -11.37 31.93 -20.26
C PRO A 527 -10.49 32.25 -21.48
N THR A 528 -9.40 32.99 -21.30
CA THR A 528 -8.45 33.34 -22.37
C THR A 528 -7.52 32.18 -22.75
N HIS A 529 -7.36 31.19 -21.88
CA HIS A 529 -6.47 30.04 -22.07
C HIS A 529 -7.21 28.71 -21.82
N PRO A 530 -8.28 28.42 -22.60
CA PRO A 530 -9.00 27.16 -22.50
C PRO A 530 -8.09 25.99 -22.95
N ALA A 531 -8.49 24.77 -22.61
CA ALA A 531 -7.78 23.58 -23.08
C ALA A 531 -7.77 23.54 -24.62
N ARG A 532 -6.57 23.37 -25.21
CA ARG A 532 -6.39 23.30 -26.67
C ARG A 532 -6.15 21.86 -27.08
N ALA A 533 -6.63 21.47 -28.26
CA ALA A 533 -6.48 20.09 -28.76
C ALA A 533 -5.01 19.66 -28.96
N GLU A 534 -4.09 20.62 -29.08
CA GLU A 534 -2.64 20.41 -29.23
C GLU A 534 -1.97 19.89 -27.95
N TYR A 535 -2.55 20.20 -26.79
CA TYR A 535 -1.96 19.92 -25.47
C TYR A 535 -2.90 19.05 -24.62
N THR A 536 -2.32 18.24 -23.75
CA THR A 536 -3.07 17.64 -22.65
C THR A 536 -3.04 18.62 -21.47
N ARG A 537 -4.18 19.19 -21.08
CA ARG A 537 -4.26 20.13 -19.95
C ARG A 537 -3.89 19.40 -18.65
N GLY A 538 -2.76 19.75 -18.07
CA GLY A 538 -2.36 19.27 -16.76
C GLY A 538 -2.77 20.24 -15.66
N GLU A 539 -2.81 19.73 -14.43
CA GLU A 539 -3.17 20.50 -13.24
C GLU A 539 -2.18 20.22 -12.10
N THR A 540 -1.95 21.22 -11.25
CA THR A 540 -1.20 21.11 -9.99
C THR A 540 -2.01 21.74 -8.86
N LEU A 541 -2.31 20.94 -7.84
CA LEU A 541 -3.13 21.38 -6.71
C LEU A 541 -2.34 22.29 -5.75
N CYS A 542 -1.12 21.88 -5.42
CA CYS A 542 -0.21 22.61 -4.56
C CYS A 542 1.23 22.20 -4.87
N SER A 543 2.03 23.15 -5.30
CA SER A 543 3.48 22.99 -5.43
C SER A 543 4.20 24.30 -5.16
N GLY A 544 5.52 24.27 -5.05
CA GLY A 544 6.29 25.51 -4.88
C GLY A 544 7.58 25.35 -4.10
N PHE A 545 8.28 26.46 -3.94
CA PHE A 545 9.54 26.54 -3.21
C PHE A 545 9.37 27.18 -1.84
N CYS A 546 10.10 26.68 -0.87
CA CYS A 546 10.39 27.34 0.39
C CYS A 546 11.90 27.45 0.55
N ILE A 547 12.37 28.64 0.92
CA ILE A 547 13.79 28.97 1.01
C ILE A 547 14.07 29.53 2.39
N TRP A 548 14.94 28.86 3.15
CA TRP A 548 15.35 29.29 4.48
C TRP A 548 16.79 29.80 4.45
N PRO A 549 17.09 30.96 5.05
CA PRO A 549 18.47 31.38 5.28
C PRO A 549 19.09 30.49 6.37
N GLU A 550 20.20 29.82 6.06
CA GLU A 550 21.02 29.07 7.03
C GLU A 550 22.18 29.94 7.55
N SER A 551 22.76 30.76 6.67
CA SER A 551 23.73 31.81 6.98
C SER A 551 23.58 32.99 6.00
N GLU A 552 24.45 34.01 6.07
CA GLU A 552 24.42 35.13 5.11
C GLU A 552 24.66 34.67 3.67
N GLU A 553 25.44 33.61 3.49
CA GLU A 553 25.83 33.07 2.18
C GLU A 553 25.21 31.72 1.85
N MET A 554 24.55 31.05 2.80
CA MET A 554 23.98 29.72 2.62
C MET A 554 22.46 29.74 2.78
N SER A 555 21.78 29.03 1.88
CA SER A 555 20.33 28.84 1.95
C SER A 555 19.94 27.39 1.72
N LYS A 556 18.95 26.95 2.48
CA LYS A 556 18.24 25.72 2.23
C LYS A 556 17.07 25.98 1.28
N VAL A 557 17.09 25.33 0.13
CA VAL A 557 16.02 25.39 -0.87
C VAL A 557 15.26 24.07 -0.83
N ALA A 558 13.95 24.13 -0.61
CA ALA A 558 13.09 22.97 -0.74
C ALA A 558 11.95 23.20 -1.71
N TYR A 559 11.71 22.24 -2.59
CA TYR A 559 10.55 22.22 -3.48
C TYR A 559 9.55 21.19 -2.98
N TYR A 560 8.28 21.55 -2.98
CA TYR A 560 7.16 20.72 -2.58
C TYR A 560 6.22 20.52 -3.77
N ASN A 561 5.65 19.33 -3.89
CA ASN A 561 4.64 19.05 -4.87
C ASN A 561 3.71 17.94 -4.38
N GLN A 562 2.41 18.22 -4.47
CA GLN A 562 1.36 17.22 -4.30
C GLN A 562 1.11 16.55 -5.65
N ALA A 563 1.51 15.29 -5.79
CA ALA A 563 1.53 14.60 -7.07
C ALA A 563 0.10 14.40 -7.60
N MET A 564 -0.05 14.71 -8.88
CA MET A 564 -1.30 14.63 -9.62
C MET A 564 -1.29 13.41 -10.55
N PRO A 565 -2.46 12.86 -10.94
CA PRO A 565 -2.55 11.67 -11.79
C PRO A 565 -1.67 11.73 -13.05
N GLY A 566 -1.62 12.87 -13.73
CA GLY A 566 -0.82 13.06 -14.95
C GLY A 566 0.69 12.90 -14.75
N TYR A 567 1.19 13.16 -13.54
CA TYR A 567 2.62 13.02 -13.19
C TYR A 567 2.90 11.86 -12.24
N LEU A 568 1.87 11.14 -11.80
CA LEU A 568 2.01 10.12 -10.77
C LEU A 568 3.05 9.07 -11.16
N ASN A 569 2.99 8.56 -12.40
CA ASN A 569 3.95 7.58 -12.92
C ASN A 569 5.41 8.09 -12.88
N TYR A 570 5.63 9.36 -13.20
CA TYR A 570 6.96 9.99 -13.14
C TYR A 570 7.46 10.07 -11.68
N VAL A 571 6.58 10.52 -10.78
CA VAL A 571 6.89 10.64 -9.35
C VAL A 571 7.16 9.26 -8.74
N THR A 572 6.29 8.28 -8.93
CA THR A 572 6.46 6.94 -8.36
C THR A 572 7.69 6.22 -8.88
N THR A 573 8.08 6.43 -10.15
CA THR A 573 9.35 5.91 -10.71
C THR A 573 10.56 6.45 -9.95
N ASN A 574 10.61 7.76 -9.70
CA ASN A 574 11.70 8.38 -8.95
C ASN A 574 11.69 7.97 -7.47
N VAL A 575 10.51 7.92 -6.84
CA VAL A 575 10.31 7.50 -5.44
C VAL A 575 10.70 6.03 -5.21
N ALA A 576 10.45 5.18 -6.19
CA ALA A 576 10.86 3.79 -6.18
C ALA A 576 12.37 3.61 -6.43
N GLY A 577 13.08 4.64 -6.88
CA GLY A 577 14.50 4.56 -7.23
C GLY A 577 14.76 3.88 -8.59
N LEU A 578 13.78 3.88 -9.49
CA LEU A 578 13.94 3.40 -10.87
C LEU A 578 14.39 4.49 -11.84
N SER A 579 14.38 5.75 -11.40
CA SER A 579 14.89 6.91 -12.13
C SER A 579 15.56 7.88 -11.14
N SER A 580 16.55 8.63 -11.60
CA SER A 580 17.15 9.76 -10.87
C SER A 580 16.86 11.12 -11.51
N ASP A 581 15.91 11.21 -12.45
CA ASP A 581 15.59 12.43 -13.20
C ASP A 581 15.31 13.62 -12.28
N ILE A 582 14.58 13.38 -11.18
CA ILE A 582 14.28 14.41 -10.17
C ILE A 582 15.57 14.91 -9.50
N CYS A 583 16.49 14.01 -9.13
CA CYS A 583 17.75 14.39 -8.50
C CYS A 583 18.61 15.19 -9.47
N SER A 584 18.75 14.72 -10.72
CA SER A 584 19.49 15.42 -11.78
C SER A 584 18.93 16.81 -12.09
N THR A 585 17.60 16.98 -12.02
CA THR A 585 16.94 18.29 -12.17
C THR A 585 17.32 19.25 -11.05
N PHE A 586 17.43 18.76 -9.81
CA PHE A 586 17.82 19.59 -8.67
C PHE A 586 19.32 19.87 -8.61
N GLU A 587 20.17 18.97 -9.13
CA GLU A 587 21.58 19.25 -9.39
C GLU A 587 21.74 20.36 -10.44
N ALA A 588 20.92 20.35 -11.50
CA ALA A 588 20.89 21.44 -12.47
C ALA A 588 20.39 22.76 -11.85
N CYS A 589 19.41 22.70 -10.94
CA CYS A 589 18.96 23.85 -10.17
C CYS A 589 20.08 24.44 -9.30
N GLU A 590 20.85 23.60 -8.59
CA GLU A 590 22.01 24.06 -7.79
C GLU A 590 23.03 24.78 -8.68
N LYS A 591 23.39 24.18 -9.81
CA LYS A 591 24.32 24.78 -10.79
C LYS A 591 23.80 26.12 -11.33
N PHE A 592 22.51 26.21 -11.63
CA PHE A 592 21.87 27.44 -12.08
C PHE A 592 21.94 28.54 -11.01
N LEU A 593 21.62 28.23 -9.75
CA LEU A 593 21.69 29.19 -8.66
C LEU A 593 23.13 29.69 -8.44
N LEU A 594 24.11 28.79 -8.42
CA LEU A 594 25.52 29.15 -8.25
C LEU A 594 26.03 30.02 -9.41
N LYS A 595 25.69 29.67 -10.66
CA LYS A 595 26.06 30.46 -11.85
C LYS A 595 25.53 31.90 -11.80
N ASN A 596 24.37 32.11 -11.16
CA ASN A 596 23.69 33.41 -11.09
C ASN A 596 23.86 34.11 -9.73
N LYS A 597 24.84 33.70 -8.89
CA LYS A 597 25.08 34.28 -7.56
C LYS A 597 25.33 35.79 -7.64
N GLU A 598 26.13 36.25 -8.62
CA GLU A 598 26.69 37.61 -8.68
C GLU A 598 26.03 38.54 -9.73
N ASP A 599 25.15 38.03 -10.56
CA ASP A 599 24.66 38.66 -11.82
C ASP A 599 23.79 39.94 -11.67
N LEU A 600 23.59 40.49 -10.46
CA LEU A 600 23.00 41.84 -10.31
C LEU A 600 24.00 42.94 -9.97
N ILE A 601 25.21 42.63 -9.47
CA ILE A 601 26.15 43.70 -9.12
C ILE A 601 26.68 44.36 -10.40
N SER A 602 26.78 43.60 -11.50
CA SER A 602 27.21 44.12 -12.81
C SER A 602 26.15 44.92 -13.57
N ARG A 603 24.85 44.82 -13.27
CA ARG A 603 23.78 45.53 -14.01
C ARG A 603 23.27 46.82 -13.34
N LEU A 604 23.82 47.17 -12.17
CA LEU A 604 23.57 48.44 -11.49
C LEU A 604 24.77 49.40 -11.59
N GLN A 605 25.84 48.98 -12.30
CA GLN A 605 27.05 49.78 -12.54
C GLN A 605 27.23 50.20 -14.01
N ASP A 606 26.29 49.85 -14.90
CA ASP A 606 26.26 50.28 -16.31
C ASP A 606 25.11 51.25 -16.58
#